data_AF-A0A354C048-F1
#
_entry.id   AF-A0A354C048-F1
#
_cell.length_a   1.000
_cell.length_b   1.000
_cell.length_c   1.000
_cell.angle_alpha   90.00
_cell.angle_beta   90.00
_cell.angle_gamma   90.00
#
_symmetry.space_group_name_H-M   'P 1'
#
loop_
_entity.id
_entity.type
_entity.pdbx_description
1 polymer ?
#
loop_
_entity_poly.entity_id
_entity_poly.type
_entity_poly.pdbx_seq_one_letter_code
_entity_poly.pdbx_strand_id
1 'polypeptide(L)' 'MAIPDYQTIILPLLKFEGDKDEHSLREASDILAQEFYLTGDERKELLPSGRQEVFHNRVGWARTYLKKAGLLDSTRRG' A
#
# COMPACT_ATOMS: atom_id res chain seq x y z
N MET A 1 1.69 2.03 17.22
CA MET A 1 0.62 1.04 16.94
C MET A 1 1.23 -0.04 16.07
N ALA A 2 0.61 -1.20 15.89
CA ALA A 2 1.18 -2.16 14.94
C ALA A 2 0.98 -1.62 13.52
N ILE A 3 2.05 -1.56 12.71
CA ILE A 3 1.90 -1.34 11.26
C ILE A 3 0.85 -2.37 10.76
N PRO A 4 -0.18 -1.98 10.00
CA PRO A 4 -1.24 -2.89 9.57
C PRO A 4 -0.70 -3.90 8.57
N ASP A 5 -1.19 -5.14 8.61
CA ASP A 5 -0.83 -6.16 7.62
C ASP A 5 -1.42 -5.84 6.23
N TYR A 6 -1.00 -6.59 5.21
CA TYR A 6 -1.48 -6.36 3.85
C TYR A 6 -3.00 -6.62 3.72
N GLN A 7 -3.57 -7.51 4.53
CA GLN A 7 -5.00 -7.85 4.46
C GLN A 7 -5.86 -6.68 4.92
N THR A 8 -5.45 -6.03 6.00
CA THR A 8 -6.06 -4.82 6.56
C THR A 8 -6.00 -3.66 5.56
N ILE A 9 -4.96 -3.61 4.73
CA ILE A 9 -4.76 -2.58 3.69
C ILE A 9 -5.65 -2.80 2.45
N ILE A 10 -6.13 -4.02 2.16
CA ILE A 10 -6.86 -4.33 0.91
C ILE A 10 -8.06 -3.41 0.70
N LEU A 11 -8.92 -3.26 1.70
CA LEU A 11 -10.14 -2.47 1.56
C LEU A 11 -9.86 -0.96 1.45
N PRO A 12 -9.02 -0.34 2.30
CA PRO A 12 -8.62 1.05 2.12
C PRO A 12 -7.97 1.33 0.77
N LEU A 13 -7.07 0.45 0.30
CA LEU A 13 -6.45 0.59 -1.02
C LEU A 13 -7.50 0.52 -2.14
N LEU A 14 -8.44 -0.42 -2.08
CA LEU A 14 -9.51 -0.52 -3.08
C LEU A 14 -10.42 0.72 -3.10
N LYS A 15 -10.68 1.33 -1.95
CA LYS A 15 -11.45 2.57 -1.85
C LYS A 15 -10.68 3.76 -2.43
N PHE A 16 -9.37 3.83 -2.15
CA PHE A 16 -8.48 4.85 -2.68
C PHE A 16 -8.47 4.84 -4.21
N GLU A 17 -8.31 3.66 -4.82
CA GLU A 17 -8.35 3.46 -6.29
C GLU A 17 -9.78 3.57 -6.88
N GLY A 18 -10.77 3.95 -6.07
CA GLY A 18 -12.19 4.03 -6.46
C GLY A 18 -12.55 5.25 -7.31
N ASP A 19 -11.68 6.26 -7.36
CA ASP A 19 -11.81 7.42 -8.26
C ASP A 19 -11.56 7.07 -9.74
N LYS A 20 -10.95 5.90 -10.00
CA LYS A 20 -10.59 5.36 -11.32
C LYS A 20 -9.49 6.16 -12.04
N ASP A 21 -8.75 6.97 -11.30
CA ASP A 21 -7.55 7.63 -11.81
C ASP A 21 -6.32 6.71 -11.70
N GLU A 22 -5.23 7.09 -12.37
CA GLU A 22 -3.98 6.33 -12.31
C GLU A 22 -3.14 6.80 -11.11
N HIS A 23 -2.97 5.92 -10.12
CA HIS A 23 -2.12 6.20 -8.96
C HIS A 23 -0.82 5.40 -8.96
N SER A 24 0.22 6.03 -8.42
CA SER A 24 1.47 5.33 -8.14
C SER A 24 1.38 4.55 -6.83
N LEU A 25 2.13 3.45 -6.70
CA LEU A 25 2.19 2.70 -5.45
C LEU A 25 2.74 3.54 -4.28
N ARG A 26 3.62 4.51 -4.58
CA ARG A 26 4.16 5.45 -3.60
C ARG A 26 3.09 6.39 -3.08
N GLU A 27 2.32 7.01 -3.97
CA GLU A 27 1.19 7.87 -3.61
C GLU A 27 0.17 7.13 -2.75
N ALA A 28 -0.26 5.93 -3.18
CA ALA A 28 -1.16 5.09 -2.39
C ALA A 28 -0.57 4.79 -1.00
N SER A 29 0.73 4.51 -0.91
CA SER A 29 1.40 4.29 0.38
C SER A 29 1.40 5.55 1.26
N ASP A 30 1.65 6.73 0.70
CA ASP A 30 1.71 7.98 1.47
C ASP A 30 0.33 8.41 1.99
N ILE A 31 -0.72 8.20 1.21
CA ILE A 31 -2.11 8.49 1.60
C ILE A 31 -2.58 7.48 2.66
N LEU A 32 -2.39 6.18 2.42
CA LEU A 32 -2.82 5.15 3.38
C LEU A 32 -2.04 5.25 4.70
N ALA A 33 -0.77 5.65 4.68
CA ALA A 33 -0.01 5.89 5.92
C ALA A 33 -0.60 7.02 6.77
N GLN A 34 -1.27 8.00 6.16
CA GLN A 34 -2.02 9.04 6.87
C GLN A 34 -3.33 8.50 7.42
N GLU A 35 -4.06 7.70 6.65
CA GLU A 35 -5.32 7.05 7.10
C GLU A 35 -5.11 6.11 8.30
N PHE A 36 -3.99 5.38 8.33
CA PHE A 36 -3.61 4.50 9.44
C PHE A 36 -2.89 5.22 10.58
N TYR A 37 -2.73 6.54 10.51
CA TYR A 37 -2.04 7.35 11.53
C TYR A 37 -0.61 6.85 11.86
N LEU A 38 0.12 6.38 10.83
CA LEU A 38 1.48 5.90 11.02
C LEU A 38 2.42 7.05 11.34
N THR A 39 3.21 6.86 12.39
CA THR A 39 4.29 7.76 12.80
C THR A 39 5.42 7.78 11.79
N GLY A 40 6.29 8.80 11.88
CA GLY A 40 7.47 8.90 11.02
C GLY A 40 8.40 7.69 11.13
N ASP A 41 8.52 7.11 12.32
CA ASP A 41 9.36 5.93 12.55
C ASP A 41 8.72 4.66 11.96
N GLU A 42 7.42 4.45 12.15
CA GLU A 42 6.69 3.32 11.55
C GLU A 42 6.71 3.37 10.01
N ARG A 43 6.67 4.58 9.41
CA ARG A 43 6.79 4.75 7.97
C ARG A 43 8.18 4.38 7.44
N LYS A 44 9.22 4.61 8.23
CA LYS A 44 10.62 4.33 7.89
C LYS A 44 11.09 2.95 8.35
N GLU A 45 10.26 2.21 9.07
CA GLU A 45 10.59 0.87 9.53
C GLU A 45 10.88 -0.02 8.34
N LEU A 46 12.06 -0.65 8.32
CA LEU A 46 12.50 -1.52 7.24
C LEU A 46 12.18 -2.97 7.53
N LEU A 47 11.91 -3.73 6.47
CA LEU A 47 11.91 -5.20 6.55
C LEU A 47 13.26 -5.71 7.08
N PRO A 48 13.33 -6.95 7.62
CA PRO A 48 14.59 -7.57 8.04
C PRO A 48 15.68 -7.61 6.95
N SER A 49 15.28 -7.55 5.68
CA SER A 49 16.20 -7.47 4.54
C SER A 49 16.87 -6.09 4.37
N GLY A 50 16.38 -5.05 5.05
CA GLY A 50 16.90 -3.68 5.01
C GLY A 50 16.62 -2.91 3.72
N ARG A 51 15.84 -3.45 2.78
CA ARG A 51 15.68 -2.87 1.43
C ARG A 51 14.40 -2.09 1.19
N GLN A 52 13.33 -2.43 1.89
CA GLN A 52 12.02 -1.83 1.70
C GLN A 52 11.41 -1.50 3.05
N GLU A 53 10.67 -0.41 3.09
CA GLU A 53 9.82 -0.07 4.23
C GLU A 53 8.72 -1.12 4.38
N VAL A 54 8.45 -1.51 5.62
CA VAL A 54 7.47 -2.54 5.96
C VAL A 54 6.11 -2.16 5.40
N PHE A 55 5.67 -0.92 5.62
CA PHE A 55 4.36 -0.47 5.17
C PHE A 55 4.24 -0.44 3.65
N HIS A 56 5.22 0.17 2.95
CA HIS A 56 5.24 0.20 1.48
C HIS A 56 5.20 -1.21 0.87
N ASN A 57 5.94 -2.16 1.44
CA ASN A 57 5.91 -3.55 1.01
C ASN A 57 4.51 -4.17 1.15
N ARG A 58 3.82 -3.90 2.28
CA ARG A 58 2.47 -4.43 2.54
C ARG A 58 1.42 -3.82 1.62
N VAL A 59 1.53 -2.53 1.26
CA VAL A 59 0.69 -1.91 0.22
C VAL A 59 0.92 -2.58 -1.13
N GLY A 60 2.17 -2.90 -1.48
CA GLY A 60 2.52 -3.65 -2.69
C GLY A 60 1.87 -5.05 -2.74
N TRP A 61 1.82 -5.76 -1.62
CA TRP A 61 1.11 -7.03 -1.51
C TRP A 61 -0.40 -6.88 -1.64
N ALA A 62 -1.00 -5.89 -0.97
CA ALA A 62 -2.43 -5.61 -1.10
C ALA A 62 -2.82 -5.35 -2.58
N ARG A 63 -2.06 -4.50 -3.28
CA ARG A 63 -2.22 -4.26 -4.72
C ARG A 63 -2.10 -5.53 -5.54
N THR A 64 -1.11 -6.39 -5.24
CA THR A 64 -0.91 -7.66 -5.95
C THR A 64 -2.13 -8.56 -5.81
N TYR A 65 -2.72 -8.65 -4.63
CA TYR A 65 -3.92 -9.47 -4.42
C TYR A 65 -5.16 -8.88 -5.08
N LEU A 66 -5.36 -7.56 -5.03
CA LEU A 66 -6.46 -6.89 -5.75
C LEU A 66 -6.36 -7.09 -7.26
N LYS A 67 -5.15 -6.99 -7.82
CA LYS A 67 -4.90 -7.29 -9.24
C LYS A 67 -5.20 -8.75 -9.57
N LYS A 68 -4.76 -9.70 -8.73
CA LYS A 68 -5.08 -11.12 -8.91
C LYS A 68 -6.58 -11.42 -8.80
N ALA A 69 -7.32 -10.62 -8.03
CA ALA A 69 -8.77 -10.70 -7.92
C ALA A 69 -9.51 -10.04 -9.09
N GLY A 70 -8.81 -9.40 -10.03
CA GLY A 70 -9.42 -8.69 -11.16
C GLY A 70 -10.06 -7.36 -10.78
N LEU A 71 -9.72 -6.80 -9.61
CA LEU A 71 -10.27 -5.54 -9.11
C LEU A 71 -9.42 -4.32 -9.48
N LEU A 72 -8.15 -4.54 -9.84
CA LEU A 72 -7.23 -3.50 -10.30
C LEU A 72 -6.50 -3.95 -11.56
N ASP A 73 -6.27 -3.02 -12.47
CA ASP A 73 -5.42 -3.21 -13.64
C ASP A 73 -4.08 -2.49 -13.50
N SER A 74 -3.08 -2.95 -14.26
CA SER A 74 -1.77 -2.32 -14.32
C SER A 74 -1.68 -1.52 -15.61
N THR A 75 -1.85 -0.22 -15.50
CA THR A 75 -1.82 0.73 -16.64
C THR A 75 -0.41 0.93 -17.20
N ARG A 76 0.61 0.91 -16.33
CA ARG A 76 2.03 1.09 -16.72
C ARG A 76 2.96 0.13 -15.97
N ARG A 77 4.18 -0.01 -16.51
CA ARG A 77 5.32 -0.61 -15.84
C ARG A 77 6.25 0.51 -15.37
N GLY A 78 6.46 0.63 -14.07
CA GLY A 78 7.30 1.66 -13.46
C GLY A 78 6.47 2.55 -12.57
#